data_AF-W5SWK6-F1
#
_entry.id   AF-W5SWK6-F1
#
_cell.length_a   1.000
_cell.length_b   1.000
_cell.length_c   1.000
_cell.angle_alpha   90.00
_cell.angle_beta   90.00
_cell.angle_gamma   90.00
#
_symmetry.space_group_name_H-M   'P 1'
#
loop_
_entity.id
_entity.type
_entity.pdbx_description
1 polymer ?
#
loop_
_entity_poly.entity_id
_entity_poly.type
_entity_poly.pdbx_seq_one_letter_code
_entity_poly.pdbx_strand_id
1 'polypeptide(L)'
;MKIRIKRICATLFISLFLSCNNGIEELEKRNHFLSSLANLGNDFLDVFTSFGDMATDAFGIKAETKKSDIVNYFTAIATTMKTVKEKLNVIMAENGNYEKVKGRVNAFIQTIEKIEKGAIAAASGIKDANGNLGDIGKSSNSSKGGDAISVGSLVKRIKTIVEVVLKEGDGEKDITDPFAKDKQKIGKLFGDSTGNGAEEKPIAAGASMGAVSGAYMLKAIAKSSDKVVDVKVKSKYITHCDHR
;
A
#
# COMPACT_ATOMS: atom_id res chain seq x y z
N MET A 1 -15.30 84.30 3.06
CA MET A 1 -14.26 83.53 2.34
C MET A 1 -13.70 82.34 3.14
N LYS A 2 -13.29 82.51 4.42
CA LYS A 2 -12.73 81.43 5.27
C LYS A 2 -13.59 80.15 5.42
N ILE A 3 -14.92 80.27 5.48
CA ILE A 3 -15.84 79.12 5.65
C ILE A 3 -15.89 78.24 4.37
N ARG A 4 -15.78 78.85 3.19
CA ARG A 4 -15.80 78.13 1.90
C ARG A 4 -14.51 77.32 1.68
N ILE A 5 -13.37 77.88 2.04
CA ILE A 5 -12.06 77.19 1.98
C ILE A 5 -12.02 76.00 2.96
N LYS A 6 -12.52 76.17 4.20
CA LYS A 6 -12.61 75.06 5.17
C LYS A 6 -13.47 73.89 4.67
N ARG A 7 -14.60 74.18 4.01
CA ARG A 7 -15.46 73.14 3.41
C ARG A 7 -14.75 72.40 2.27
N ILE A 8 -14.08 73.11 1.37
CA ILE A 8 -13.35 72.51 0.25
C ILE A 8 -12.21 71.62 0.76
N CYS A 9 -11.41 72.10 1.72
CA CYS A 9 -10.35 71.29 2.32
C CYS A 9 -10.89 70.04 3.03
N ALA A 10 -12.00 70.14 3.77
CA ALA A 10 -12.61 68.99 4.43
C ALA A 10 -13.11 67.95 3.41
N THR A 11 -13.75 68.36 2.32
CA THR A 11 -14.19 67.43 1.27
C THR A 11 -13.01 66.76 0.58
N LEU A 12 -11.95 67.51 0.26
CA LEU A 12 -10.75 66.99 -0.41
C LEU A 12 -10.01 65.96 0.46
N PHE A 13 -9.90 66.21 1.77
CA PHE A 13 -9.29 65.27 2.72
C PHE A 13 -10.12 63.97 2.83
N ILE A 14 -11.44 64.05 2.95
CA ILE A 14 -12.30 62.86 3.03
C ILE A 14 -12.19 62.01 1.75
N SER A 15 -12.18 62.63 0.57
CA SER A 15 -12.00 61.92 -0.70
C SER A 15 -10.62 61.26 -0.83
N LEU A 16 -9.57 61.86 -0.28
CA LEU A 16 -8.22 61.30 -0.29
C LEU A 16 -8.10 60.08 0.65
N PHE A 17 -8.74 60.12 1.83
CA PHE A 17 -8.79 58.99 2.75
C PHE A 17 -9.64 57.82 2.23
N LEU A 18 -10.78 58.10 1.58
CA LEU A 18 -11.61 57.06 0.96
C LEU A 18 -10.93 56.44 -0.27
N SER A 19 -10.18 57.22 -1.04
CA SER A 19 -9.37 56.71 -2.17
C SER A 19 -8.24 55.76 -1.74
N CYS A 20 -7.72 55.87 -0.51
CA CYS A 20 -6.72 54.94 0.04
C CYS A 20 -7.32 53.68 0.68
N ASN A 21 -8.64 53.64 0.92
CA ASN A 21 -9.31 52.53 1.61
C ASN A 21 -9.66 51.35 0.68
N ASN A 22 -9.68 51.57 -0.65
CA ASN A 22 -9.93 50.50 -1.63
C ASN A 22 -8.87 49.38 -1.58
N GLY A 23 -7.65 49.67 -1.09
CA GLY A 23 -6.61 48.66 -0.91
C GLY A 23 -6.83 47.73 0.29
N ILE A 24 -7.62 48.14 1.28
CA ILE A 24 -7.84 47.36 2.51
C ILE A 24 -8.75 46.16 2.24
N GLU A 25 -9.83 46.33 1.47
CA GLU A 25 -10.75 45.24 1.13
C GLU A 25 -10.07 44.19 0.22
N GLU A 26 -9.25 44.63 -0.73
CA GLU A 26 -8.49 43.73 -1.61
C GLU A 26 -7.40 42.97 -0.84
N LEU A 27 -6.77 43.64 0.14
CA LEU A 27 -5.81 43.01 1.04
C LEU A 27 -6.48 41.97 1.95
N GLU A 28 -7.67 42.27 2.49
CA GLU A 28 -8.44 41.33 3.31
C GLU A 28 -8.87 40.09 2.52
N LYS A 29 -9.38 40.27 1.30
CA LYS A 29 -9.69 39.14 0.39
C LYS A 29 -8.46 38.29 0.07
N ARG A 30 -7.31 38.92 -0.17
CA ARG A 30 -6.04 38.20 -0.38
C ARG A 30 -5.61 37.45 0.87
N ASN A 31 -5.67 38.05 2.05
CA ASN A 31 -5.33 37.40 3.31
C ASN A 31 -6.25 36.22 3.61
N HIS A 32 -7.56 36.37 3.39
CA HIS A 32 -8.51 35.27 3.53
C HIS A 32 -8.19 34.13 2.57
N PHE A 33 -7.95 34.43 1.29
CA PHE A 33 -7.55 33.42 0.29
C PHE A 33 -6.26 32.68 0.68
N LEU A 34 -5.22 33.41 1.10
CA LEU A 34 -3.95 32.83 1.53
C LEU A 34 -4.13 31.96 2.79
N SER A 35 -4.98 32.39 3.73
CA SER A 35 -5.30 31.60 4.92
C SER A 35 -6.04 30.31 4.56
N SER A 36 -7.03 30.37 3.65
CA SER A 36 -7.72 29.17 3.16
C SER A 36 -6.77 28.20 2.46
N LEU A 37 -5.84 28.73 1.65
CA LEU A 37 -4.82 27.92 0.97
C LEU A 37 -3.85 27.26 1.97
N ALA A 38 -3.43 27.99 3.01
CA ALA A 38 -2.56 27.47 4.06
C ALA A 38 -3.25 26.36 4.87
N ASN A 39 -4.52 26.55 5.24
CA ASN A 39 -5.30 25.54 5.95
C ASN A 39 -5.47 24.28 5.09
N LEU A 40 -5.85 24.42 3.82
CA LEU A 40 -5.93 23.30 2.88
C LEU A 40 -4.59 22.57 2.74
N GLY A 41 -3.49 23.32 2.67
CA GLY A 41 -2.14 22.76 2.66
C GLY A 41 -1.83 21.94 3.91
N ASN A 42 -2.23 22.41 5.09
CA ASN A 42 -2.09 21.69 6.35
C ASN A 42 -2.95 20.42 6.39
N ASP A 43 -4.19 20.47 5.89
CA ASP A 43 -5.07 19.30 5.86
C ASP A 43 -4.50 18.19 4.97
N PHE A 44 -3.97 18.54 3.79
CA PHE A 44 -3.28 17.58 2.92
C PHE A 44 -1.95 17.09 3.49
N LEU A 45 -1.23 17.94 4.24
CA LEU A 45 -0.04 17.51 4.96
C LEU A 45 -0.39 16.47 6.02
N ASP A 46 -1.48 16.66 6.76
CA ASP A 46 -1.96 15.70 7.76
C ASP A 46 -2.41 14.35 7.12
N VAL A 47 -3.00 14.41 5.93
CA VAL A 47 -3.24 13.20 5.13
C VAL A 47 -1.90 12.52 4.75
N PHE A 48 -0.91 13.29 4.33
CA PHE A 48 0.39 12.76 3.91
C PHE A 48 1.17 12.14 5.08
N THR A 49 1.22 12.81 6.24
CA THR A 49 1.88 12.28 7.45
C THR A 49 1.24 10.99 7.94
N SER A 50 -0.08 10.83 7.77
CA SER A 50 -0.77 9.57 8.09
C SER A 50 -0.22 8.37 7.30
N PHE A 51 0.27 8.56 6.07
CA PHE A 51 0.98 7.51 5.34
C PHE A 51 2.41 7.30 5.84
N GLY A 52 3.08 8.38 6.27
CA GLY A 52 4.43 8.35 6.84
C GLY A 52 4.50 7.50 8.11
N ASP A 53 3.53 7.64 9.01
CA ASP A 53 3.44 6.87 10.26
C ASP A 53 3.39 5.35 9.99
N MET A 54 2.73 4.94 8.90
CA MET A 54 2.71 3.54 8.47
C MET A 54 4.07 3.08 7.92
N ALA A 55 4.82 3.95 7.24
CA ALA A 55 6.10 3.63 6.63
C ALA A 55 7.25 3.54 7.65
N THR A 56 7.15 4.23 8.78
CA THR A 56 8.13 4.15 9.87
C THR A 56 8.08 2.83 10.63
N ASP A 57 6.96 2.12 10.57
CA ASP A 57 6.81 0.76 11.09
C ASP A 57 7.39 -0.28 10.12
N ALA A 58 8.70 -0.15 9.83
CA ALA A 58 9.40 -1.06 8.94
C ALA A 58 9.20 -2.51 9.40
N PHE A 59 8.56 -3.32 8.55
CA PHE A 59 8.26 -4.72 8.84
C PHE A 59 9.56 -5.53 8.90
N GLY A 60 10.15 -5.60 10.10
CA GLY A 60 11.37 -6.34 10.37
C GLY A 60 11.10 -7.83 10.45
N ILE A 61 11.29 -8.54 9.35
CA ILE A 61 11.21 -10.01 9.34
C ILE A 61 12.47 -10.59 9.98
N LYS A 62 12.27 -11.41 11.02
CA LYS A 62 13.30 -12.17 11.74
C LYS A 62 12.91 -13.64 11.76
N ALA A 63 13.80 -14.50 12.26
CA ALA A 63 13.56 -15.94 12.30
C ALA A 63 12.34 -16.33 13.17
N GLU A 64 12.09 -15.54 14.21
CA GLU A 64 10.99 -15.68 15.15
C GLU A 64 9.69 -14.95 14.73
N THR A 65 9.67 -14.30 13.56
CA THR A 65 8.46 -13.63 13.05
C THR A 65 7.33 -14.64 12.90
N LYS A 66 6.19 -14.31 13.50
CA LYS A 66 4.98 -15.13 13.49
C LYS A 66 4.09 -14.80 12.33
N LYS A 67 3.23 -15.75 11.95
CA LYS A 67 2.14 -15.49 10.99
C LYS A 67 1.19 -14.39 11.50
N SER A 68 1.02 -14.26 12.82
CA SER A 68 0.27 -13.15 13.44
C SER A 68 0.85 -11.78 13.14
N ASP A 69 2.16 -11.66 12.97
CA ASP A 69 2.78 -10.37 12.63
C ASP A 69 2.38 -9.93 11.22
N ILE A 70 2.20 -10.88 10.30
CA ILE A 70 1.66 -10.63 8.95
C ILE A 70 0.19 -10.20 9.03
N VAL A 71 -0.61 -10.79 9.92
CA VAL A 71 -2.00 -10.35 10.18
C VAL A 71 -2.02 -8.90 10.67
N ASN A 72 -1.15 -8.57 11.62
CA ASN A 72 -1.02 -7.21 12.16
C ASN A 72 -0.59 -6.22 11.07
N TYR A 73 0.35 -6.60 10.20
CA TYR A 73 0.79 -5.78 9.09
C TYR A 73 -0.34 -5.41 8.13
N PHE A 74 -1.11 -6.39 7.67
CA PHE A 74 -2.27 -6.11 6.81
C PHE A 74 -3.36 -5.31 7.53
N THR A 75 -3.54 -5.52 8.84
CA THR A 75 -4.47 -4.75 9.66
C THR A 75 -4.04 -3.29 9.79
N ALA A 76 -2.74 -3.04 9.96
CA ALA A 76 -2.18 -1.69 9.98
C ALA A 76 -2.41 -0.98 8.64
N ILE A 77 -2.12 -1.63 7.51
CA ILE A 77 -2.42 -1.10 6.17
C ILE A 77 -3.89 -0.73 6.05
N ALA A 78 -4.80 -1.63 6.41
CA ALA A 78 -6.24 -1.37 6.36
C ALA A 78 -6.64 -0.15 7.21
N THR A 79 -6.08 -0.04 8.41
CA THR A 79 -6.34 1.07 9.34
C THR A 79 -5.85 2.40 8.76
N THR A 80 -4.64 2.45 8.23
CA THR A 80 -4.09 3.65 7.57
C THR A 80 -4.94 4.06 6.37
N MET A 81 -5.30 3.12 5.49
CA MET A 81 -6.15 3.41 4.33
C MET A 81 -7.49 3.97 4.75
N LYS A 82 -8.11 3.41 5.79
CA LYS A 82 -9.35 3.93 6.36
C LYS A 82 -9.20 5.36 6.87
N THR A 83 -8.17 5.63 7.68
CA THR A 83 -7.90 6.97 8.23
C THR A 83 -7.70 8.01 7.13
N VAL A 84 -6.87 7.69 6.13
CA VAL A 84 -6.62 8.57 4.97
C VAL A 84 -7.92 8.84 4.21
N LYS A 85 -8.72 7.79 3.95
CA LYS A 85 -10.01 7.91 3.27
C LYS A 85 -10.95 8.84 4.03
N GLU A 86 -11.04 8.70 5.35
CA GLU A 86 -11.88 9.57 6.19
C GLU A 86 -11.42 11.03 6.13
N LYS A 87 -10.12 11.29 6.30
CA LYS A 87 -9.54 12.65 6.19
C LYS A 87 -9.78 13.28 4.80
N LEU A 88 -9.57 12.52 3.73
CA LEU A 88 -9.83 13.00 2.36
C LEU A 88 -11.31 13.33 2.15
N ASN A 89 -12.23 12.56 2.72
CA ASN A 89 -13.67 12.87 2.63
C ASN A 89 -14.02 14.17 3.35
N VAL A 90 -13.39 14.46 4.50
CA VAL A 90 -13.57 15.74 5.21
C VAL A 90 -13.08 16.91 4.34
N ILE A 91 -11.86 16.83 3.80
CA ILE A 91 -11.32 17.84 2.88
C ILE A 91 -12.26 18.06 1.69
N MET A 92 -12.81 16.98 1.14
CA MET A 92 -13.75 17.04 0.02
C MET A 92 -15.08 17.69 0.36
N ALA A 93 -15.59 17.51 1.58
CA ALA A 93 -16.81 18.16 2.04
C ALA A 93 -16.61 19.67 2.22
N GLU A 94 -15.43 20.08 2.71
CA GLU A 94 -15.13 21.48 3.04
C GLU A 94 -14.62 22.27 1.82
N ASN A 95 -13.88 21.63 0.92
CA ASN A 95 -13.12 22.29 -0.15
C ASN A 95 -13.43 21.78 -1.58
N GLY A 96 -14.37 20.84 -1.73
CA GLY A 96 -14.65 20.11 -2.98
C GLY A 96 -15.32 20.88 -4.13
N ASN A 97 -15.21 22.21 -4.16
CA ASN A 97 -15.92 23.07 -5.12
C ASN A 97 -15.30 23.06 -6.53
N TYR A 98 -14.13 22.45 -6.70
CA TYR A 98 -13.45 22.35 -8.00
C TYR A 98 -13.62 20.95 -8.61
N GLU A 99 -14.45 20.85 -9.64
CA GLU A 99 -14.86 19.57 -10.24
C GLU A 99 -13.69 18.68 -10.67
N LYS A 100 -12.63 19.25 -11.26
CA LYS A 100 -11.44 18.48 -11.68
C LYS A 100 -10.68 17.89 -10.48
N VAL A 101 -10.55 18.65 -9.39
CA VAL A 101 -9.85 18.21 -8.18
C VAL A 101 -10.69 17.15 -7.48
N LYS A 102 -12.00 17.42 -7.33
CA LYS A 102 -12.99 16.49 -6.81
C LYS A 102 -12.97 15.15 -7.52
N GLY A 103 -12.97 15.14 -8.85
CA GLY A 103 -12.90 13.91 -9.64
C GLY A 103 -11.64 13.10 -9.34
N ARG A 104 -10.48 13.75 -9.22
CA ARG A 104 -9.20 13.07 -8.91
C ARG A 104 -9.17 12.54 -7.48
N VAL A 105 -9.61 13.32 -6.50
CA VAL A 105 -9.64 12.89 -5.10
C VAL A 105 -10.63 11.73 -4.91
N ASN A 106 -11.81 11.79 -5.54
CA ASN A 106 -12.76 10.68 -5.51
C ASN A 106 -12.21 9.40 -6.15
N ALA A 107 -11.53 9.51 -7.30
CA ALA A 107 -10.87 8.36 -7.92
C ALA A 107 -9.77 7.78 -7.01
N PHE A 108 -9.01 8.65 -6.32
CA PHE A 108 -8.00 8.22 -5.36
C PHE A 108 -8.62 7.53 -4.13
N ILE A 109 -9.71 8.06 -3.58
CA ILE A 109 -10.50 7.46 -2.50
C ILE A 109 -10.98 6.05 -2.89
N GLN A 110 -11.46 5.84 -4.12
CA GLN A 110 -11.86 4.52 -4.60
C GLN A 110 -10.68 3.53 -4.66
N THR A 111 -9.49 4.00 -5.04
CA THR A 111 -8.26 3.20 -4.99
C THR A 111 -7.91 2.82 -3.55
N ILE A 112 -7.94 3.78 -2.62
CA ILE A 112 -7.68 3.55 -1.19
C ILE A 112 -8.66 2.52 -0.63
N GLU A 113 -9.96 2.62 -0.96
CA GLU A 113 -10.98 1.70 -0.49
C GLU A 113 -10.74 0.26 -0.98
N LYS A 114 -10.26 0.07 -2.21
CA LYS A 114 -9.89 -1.26 -2.71
C LYS A 114 -8.71 -1.84 -1.96
N ILE A 115 -7.70 -1.03 -1.65
CA ILE A 115 -6.52 -1.45 -0.88
C ILE A 115 -6.94 -1.81 0.55
N GLU A 116 -7.76 -0.98 1.20
CA GLU A 116 -8.32 -1.23 2.54
C GLU A 116 -9.04 -2.58 2.59
N LYS A 117 -10.01 -2.81 1.69
CA LYS A 117 -10.78 -4.07 1.63
C LYS A 117 -9.87 -5.26 1.35
N GLY A 118 -8.92 -5.11 0.43
CA GLY A 118 -7.94 -6.13 0.11
C GLY A 118 -7.07 -6.51 1.31
N ALA A 119 -6.61 -5.51 2.08
CA ALA A 119 -5.78 -5.72 3.26
C ALA A 119 -6.56 -6.39 4.40
N ILE A 120 -7.79 -5.95 4.71
CA ILE A 120 -8.69 -6.61 5.67
C ILE A 120 -8.89 -8.08 5.29
N ALA A 121 -9.12 -8.33 4.01
CA ALA A 121 -9.28 -9.67 3.51
C ALA A 121 -7.98 -10.46 3.69
N ALA A 122 -6.82 -9.95 3.26
CA ALA A 122 -5.53 -10.64 3.38
C ALA A 122 -5.22 -11.04 4.84
N ALA A 123 -5.43 -10.13 5.80
CA ALA A 123 -5.32 -10.40 7.23
C ALA A 123 -6.22 -11.58 7.66
N SER A 124 -7.49 -11.55 7.23
CA SER A 124 -8.47 -12.61 7.52
C SER A 124 -8.20 -13.93 6.79
N GLY A 125 -7.22 -13.98 5.88
CA GLY A 125 -6.88 -15.17 5.08
C GLY A 125 -5.98 -16.15 5.85
N ILE A 126 -5.27 -15.63 6.85
CA ILE A 126 -4.29 -16.35 7.66
C ILE A 126 -5.04 -16.96 8.84
N LYS A 127 -5.45 -18.23 8.73
CA LYS A 127 -6.28 -18.91 9.73
C LYS A 127 -5.46 -19.49 10.90
N ASP A 128 -4.22 -19.88 10.64
CA ASP A 128 -3.25 -20.29 11.65
C ASP A 128 -2.25 -19.15 11.84
N ALA A 129 -2.48 -18.29 12.83
CA ALA A 129 -1.63 -17.14 13.12
C ALA A 129 -0.51 -17.44 14.15
N ASN A 130 -0.53 -18.62 14.78
CA ASN A 130 0.34 -18.92 15.92
C ASN A 130 1.70 -19.49 15.51
N GLY A 131 1.81 -20.08 14.32
CA GLY A 131 3.06 -20.61 13.79
C GLY A 131 4.05 -19.53 13.36
N ASN A 132 5.34 -19.87 13.36
CA ASN A 132 6.38 -19.04 12.76
C ASN A 132 6.23 -19.01 11.23
N LEU A 133 6.63 -17.89 10.61
CA LEU A 133 6.52 -17.72 9.16
C LEU A 133 7.45 -18.67 8.40
N GLY A 134 8.65 -18.92 8.93
CA GLY A 134 9.67 -19.83 8.40
C GLY A 134 9.78 -21.14 9.18
N ASP A 135 8.69 -21.65 9.76
CA ASP A 135 8.73 -22.87 10.55
C ASP A 135 9.24 -24.08 9.76
N ILE A 136 10.11 -24.89 10.37
CA ILE A 136 10.73 -26.06 9.76
C ILE A 136 10.30 -27.30 10.54
N GLY A 137 9.30 -27.99 10.00
CA GLY A 137 8.87 -29.29 10.53
C GLY A 137 9.86 -30.41 10.17
N LYS A 138 10.17 -31.30 11.12
CA LYS A 138 10.86 -32.56 10.80
C LYS A 138 9.95 -33.40 9.89
N SER A 139 10.53 -33.96 8.82
CA SER A 139 9.82 -34.91 7.94
C SER A 139 9.29 -36.08 8.78
N SER A 140 7.99 -36.28 8.73
CA SER A 140 7.29 -37.46 9.26
C SER A 140 6.24 -37.87 8.23
N ASN A 141 5.77 -39.12 8.29
CA ASN A 141 4.72 -39.63 7.40
C ASN A 141 3.38 -38.87 7.48
N SER A 142 3.28 -37.87 8.38
CA SER A 142 2.11 -37.03 8.63
C SER A 142 2.41 -35.54 8.41
N SER A 143 3.48 -35.18 7.69
CA SER A 143 3.83 -33.78 7.43
C SER A 143 2.67 -33.09 6.70
N LYS A 144 2.12 -32.04 7.31
CA LYS A 144 0.97 -31.31 6.78
C LYS A 144 1.50 -30.21 5.86
N GLY A 145 1.07 -30.23 4.60
CA GLY A 145 1.23 -29.07 3.72
C GLY A 145 0.49 -27.85 4.26
N GLY A 146 0.73 -26.69 3.65
CA GLY A 146 -0.06 -25.50 3.95
C GLY A 146 -1.56 -25.75 3.71
N ASP A 147 -2.41 -25.14 4.53
CA ASP A 147 -3.87 -25.22 4.37
C ASP A 147 -4.27 -24.63 3.00
N ALA A 148 -4.62 -25.48 2.04
CA ALA A 148 -4.87 -25.08 0.65
C ALA A 148 -5.99 -24.03 0.52
N ILE A 149 -6.97 -24.06 1.45
CA ILE A 149 -8.06 -23.08 1.51
C ILE A 149 -7.51 -21.71 1.95
N SER A 150 -6.69 -21.67 3.00
CA SER A 150 -6.04 -20.46 3.52
C SER A 150 -5.09 -19.87 2.47
N VAL A 151 -4.26 -20.70 1.83
CA VAL A 151 -3.33 -20.26 0.78
C VAL A 151 -4.09 -19.70 -0.43
N GLY A 152 -5.06 -20.44 -0.98
CA GLY A 152 -5.85 -19.96 -2.12
C GLY A 152 -6.62 -18.68 -1.82
N SER A 153 -7.17 -18.56 -0.60
CA SER A 153 -7.82 -17.33 -0.12
C SER A 153 -6.85 -16.15 -0.05
N LEU A 154 -5.66 -16.35 0.54
CA LEU A 154 -4.65 -15.30 0.66
C LEU A 154 -4.17 -14.83 -0.72
N VAL A 155 -3.87 -15.78 -1.62
CA VAL A 155 -3.49 -15.49 -3.02
C VAL A 155 -4.54 -14.62 -3.71
N LYS A 156 -5.81 -15.02 -3.64
CA LYS A 156 -6.93 -14.26 -4.25
C LYS A 156 -7.03 -12.83 -3.72
N ARG A 157 -6.79 -12.64 -2.42
CA ARG A 157 -6.94 -11.34 -1.75
C ARG A 157 -5.76 -10.42 -2.03
N ILE A 158 -4.53 -10.96 -2.05
CA ILE A 158 -3.33 -10.24 -2.49
C ILE A 158 -3.48 -9.82 -3.96
N LYS A 159 -4.01 -10.70 -4.81
CA LYS A 159 -4.27 -10.39 -6.24
C LYS A 159 -5.10 -9.11 -6.39
N THR A 160 -6.19 -8.95 -5.63
CA THR A 160 -7.03 -7.74 -5.67
C THR A 160 -6.25 -6.47 -5.34
N ILE A 161 -5.30 -6.52 -4.39
CA ILE A 161 -4.45 -5.37 -4.05
C ILE A 161 -3.46 -5.12 -5.20
N VAL A 162 -2.79 -6.17 -5.69
CA VAL A 162 -1.77 -6.09 -6.73
C VAL A 162 -2.31 -5.50 -8.03
N GLU A 163 -3.52 -5.89 -8.45
CA GLU A 163 -4.18 -5.34 -9.65
C GLU A 163 -4.47 -3.83 -9.55
N VAL A 164 -4.51 -3.28 -8.34
CA VAL A 164 -4.72 -1.86 -8.10
C VAL A 164 -3.40 -1.09 -8.06
N VAL A 165 -2.35 -1.69 -7.48
CA VAL A 165 -1.10 -0.97 -7.17
C VAL A 165 0.02 -1.18 -8.19
N LEU A 166 0.06 -2.32 -8.90
CA LEU A 166 1.07 -2.61 -9.92
C LEU A 166 0.47 -2.53 -11.33
N LYS A 167 1.21 -1.89 -12.24
CA LYS A 167 0.88 -1.74 -13.66
C LYS A 167 1.71 -2.69 -14.52
N GLU A 168 1.35 -2.81 -15.80
CA GLU A 168 2.19 -3.52 -16.77
C GLU A 168 3.59 -2.87 -16.85
N GLY A 169 4.64 -3.70 -16.91
CA GLY A 169 6.04 -3.24 -16.81
C GLY A 169 6.65 -3.24 -15.39
N ASP A 170 5.86 -3.07 -14.32
CA ASP A 170 6.41 -3.06 -12.95
C ASP A 170 7.04 -4.42 -12.56
N GLY A 171 8.23 -4.43 -11.96
CA GLY A 171 8.85 -5.68 -11.49
C GLY A 171 9.18 -6.65 -12.62
N GLU A 172 9.72 -6.14 -13.72
CA GLU A 172 10.30 -6.95 -14.80
C GLU A 172 11.33 -7.93 -14.23
N LYS A 173 11.42 -9.11 -14.85
CA LYS A 173 12.23 -10.20 -14.32
C LYS A 173 13.69 -9.87 -14.60
N ASP A 174 14.44 -9.47 -13.57
CA ASP A 174 15.89 -9.43 -13.66
C ASP A 174 16.42 -10.88 -13.63
N ILE A 175 16.44 -11.51 -14.80
CA ILE A 175 17.09 -12.80 -15.00
C ILE A 175 18.51 -12.53 -15.50
N THR A 176 19.43 -12.27 -14.59
CA THR A 176 20.69 -12.98 -14.74
C THR A 176 20.40 -14.42 -14.32
N ASP A 177 20.76 -15.40 -15.15
CA ASP A 177 20.48 -16.83 -14.92
C ASP A 177 21.67 -17.63 -14.34
N PRO A 178 22.29 -17.27 -13.20
CA PRO A 178 23.34 -18.11 -12.63
C PRO A 178 22.80 -19.33 -11.86
N PHE A 179 21.48 -19.46 -11.62
CA PHE A 179 20.95 -20.40 -10.61
C PHE A 179 19.79 -21.31 -11.07
N ALA A 180 19.56 -21.52 -12.37
CA ALA A 180 18.49 -22.38 -12.89
C ALA A 180 18.41 -23.78 -12.22
N LYS A 181 19.57 -24.40 -11.95
CA LYS A 181 19.67 -25.73 -11.31
C LYS A 181 19.30 -25.72 -9.83
N ASP A 182 19.49 -24.61 -9.12
CA ASP A 182 19.18 -24.51 -7.69
C ASP A 182 17.70 -24.19 -7.45
N LYS A 183 17.07 -23.46 -8.37
CA LYS A 183 15.61 -23.20 -8.37
C LYS A 183 14.78 -24.50 -8.40
N GLN A 184 15.21 -25.51 -9.17
CA GLN A 184 14.55 -26.81 -9.22
C GLN A 184 14.64 -27.60 -7.90
N LYS A 185 15.64 -27.32 -7.06
CA LYS A 185 15.83 -28.01 -5.77
C LYS A 185 14.92 -27.45 -4.66
N ILE A 186 14.42 -26.22 -4.79
CA ILE A 186 13.52 -25.58 -3.78
C ILE A 186 12.23 -26.37 -3.59
N GLY A 187 11.68 -26.95 -4.66
CA GLY A 187 10.47 -27.78 -4.57
C GLY A 187 10.61 -28.95 -3.58
N LYS A 188 11.84 -29.39 -3.28
CA LYS A 188 12.13 -30.43 -2.28
C LYS A 188 11.88 -29.97 -0.84
N LEU A 189 11.68 -28.68 -0.58
CA LEU A 189 11.22 -28.16 0.73
C LEU A 189 9.72 -28.45 0.97
N PHE A 190 8.96 -28.72 -0.09
CA PHE A 190 7.50 -28.90 -0.02
C PHE A 190 7.07 -30.36 -0.29
N GLY A 191 8.00 -31.32 -0.26
CA GLY A 191 7.75 -32.75 -0.53
C GLY A 191 7.51 -33.61 0.72
N ASP A 192 6.92 -34.80 0.54
CA ASP A 192 6.37 -35.65 1.62
C ASP A 192 7.33 -36.68 2.22
N SER A 193 8.56 -36.82 1.73
CA SER A 193 9.39 -38.01 1.98
C SER A 193 10.79 -37.69 2.53
N THR A 194 11.31 -38.66 3.31
CA THR A 194 12.54 -38.73 4.14
C THR A 194 13.89 -38.45 3.44
N GLY A 195 13.92 -37.68 2.35
CA GLY A 195 15.11 -37.40 1.56
C GLY A 195 15.87 -36.15 1.99
N ASN A 196 16.95 -36.35 2.77
CA ASN A 196 18.13 -35.48 2.88
C ASN A 196 17.83 -33.97 2.75
N GLY A 197 17.07 -33.40 3.69
CA GLY A 197 16.88 -31.96 3.86
C GLY A 197 18.13 -31.25 4.40
N ALA A 198 19.32 -31.69 3.99
CA ALA A 198 20.58 -31.12 4.43
C ALA A 198 20.78 -29.69 3.89
N GLU A 199 21.66 -28.95 4.57
CA GLU A 199 21.96 -27.51 4.55
C GLU A 199 21.99 -26.80 3.18
N GLU A 200 22.18 -27.51 2.06
CA GLU A 200 22.17 -26.92 0.71
C GLU A 200 20.79 -26.37 0.27
N LYS A 201 19.67 -26.89 0.80
CA LYS A 201 18.32 -26.53 0.31
C LYS A 201 17.79 -25.17 0.81
N PRO A 202 17.95 -24.80 2.10
CA PRO A 202 17.59 -23.46 2.58
C PRO A 202 18.40 -22.35 1.91
N ILE A 203 19.69 -22.60 1.62
CA ILE A 203 20.58 -21.65 0.94
C ILE A 203 20.08 -21.38 -0.49
N ALA A 204 19.69 -22.42 -1.24
CA ALA A 204 19.12 -22.28 -2.58
C ALA A 204 17.79 -21.48 -2.58
N ALA A 205 16.95 -21.64 -1.55
CA ALA A 205 15.73 -20.87 -1.38
C ALA A 205 16.02 -19.38 -1.13
N GLY A 206 16.96 -19.08 -0.23
CA GLY A 206 17.42 -17.71 0.02
C GLY A 206 17.99 -17.05 -1.24
N ALA A 207 18.88 -17.74 -1.96
CA ALA A 207 19.46 -17.24 -3.22
C ALA A 207 18.40 -16.95 -4.29
N SER A 208 17.37 -17.79 -4.41
CA SER A 208 16.31 -17.59 -5.41
C SER A 208 15.36 -16.45 -5.05
N MET A 209 15.09 -16.22 -3.77
CA MET A 209 14.32 -15.05 -3.32
C MET A 209 15.11 -13.75 -3.45
N GLY A 210 16.43 -13.77 -3.17
CA GLY A 210 17.31 -12.61 -3.34
C GLY A 210 17.56 -12.21 -4.79
N ALA A 211 17.33 -13.11 -5.75
CA ALA A 211 17.50 -12.86 -7.17
C ALA A 211 16.27 -12.25 -7.86
N VAL A 212 15.17 -11.98 -7.13
CA VAL A 212 13.95 -11.40 -7.70
C VAL A 212 13.51 -10.17 -6.93
N SER A 213 12.89 -9.22 -7.63
CA SER A 213 12.30 -8.05 -6.98
C SER A 213 10.99 -8.40 -6.26
N GLY A 214 10.66 -7.67 -5.20
CA GLY A 214 9.38 -7.83 -4.49
C GLY A 214 8.16 -7.62 -5.40
N ALA A 215 8.24 -6.66 -6.35
CA ALA A 215 7.19 -6.43 -7.34
C ALA A 215 7.00 -7.65 -8.27
N TYR A 216 8.09 -8.30 -8.69
CA TYR A 216 8.02 -9.55 -9.45
C TYR A 216 7.34 -10.67 -8.63
N MET A 217 7.71 -10.82 -7.35
CA MET A 217 7.09 -11.80 -6.45
C MET A 217 5.58 -11.55 -6.30
N LEU A 218 5.16 -10.31 -6.07
CA LEU A 218 3.75 -9.93 -5.95
C LEU A 218 2.97 -10.22 -7.24
N LYS A 219 3.54 -9.92 -8.41
CA LYS A 219 2.93 -10.28 -9.69
C LYS A 219 2.82 -11.78 -9.89
N ALA A 220 3.85 -12.54 -9.49
CA ALA A 220 3.82 -14.00 -9.57
C ALA A 220 2.71 -14.58 -8.68
N ILE A 221 2.54 -14.06 -7.46
CA ILE A 221 1.42 -14.42 -6.57
C ILE A 221 0.09 -14.09 -7.23
N ALA A 222 -0.09 -12.88 -7.77
CA ALA A 222 -1.34 -12.47 -8.41
C ALA A 222 -1.70 -13.28 -9.67
N LYS A 223 -0.71 -13.79 -10.39
CA LYS A 223 -0.88 -14.69 -11.55
C LYS A 223 -1.08 -16.15 -11.16
N SER A 224 -0.81 -16.53 -9.91
CA SER A 224 -0.94 -17.91 -9.45
C SER A 224 -2.41 -18.33 -9.33
N SER A 225 -2.64 -19.65 -9.34
CA SER A 225 -3.98 -20.21 -9.20
C SER A 225 -4.54 -19.93 -7.80
N ASP A 226 -5.72 -19.32 -7.74
CA ASP A 226 -6.50 -19.15 -6.51
C ASP A 226 -7.41 -20.36 -6.21
N LYS A 227 -7.43 -21.36 -7.10
CA LYS A 227 -8.17 -22.60 -6.90
C LYS A 227 -7.54 -23.43 -5.79
N VAL A 228 -8.39 -23.94 -4.89
CA VAL A 228 -8.00 -24.92 -3.87
C VAL A 228 -7.67 -26.22 -4.60
N VAL A 229 -6.38 -26.46 -4.83
CA VAL A 229 -5.88 -27.76 -5.27
C VAL A 229 -5.40 -28.46 -4.01
N ASP A 230 -5.94 -29.65 -3.75
CA ASP A 230 -5.43 -30.51 -2.69
C ASP A 230 -4.07 -31.03 -3.14
N VAL A 231 -3.01 -30.24 -2.92
CA VAL A 231 -1.67 -30.55 -3.43
C VAL A 231 -1.04 -31.61 -2.53
N LYS A 232 -1.45 -32.87 -2.70
CA LYS A 232 -0.49 -33.96 -2.55
C LYS A 232 0.55 -33.74 -3.63
N VAL A 233 1.68 -33.12 -3.29
CA VAL A 233 2.83 -32.95 -4.18
C VAL A 233 3.35 -34.34 -4.52
N LYS A 234 2.72 -35.03 -5.48
CA LYS A 234 3.35 -36.15 -6.13
C LYS A 234 4.53 -35.56 -6.89
N SER A 235 5.73 -36.09 -6.64
CA SER A 235 7.04 -35.78 -7.25
C SER A 235 7.06 -35.62 -8.79
N LYS A 236 5.94 -35.79 -9.50
CA LYS A 236 5.80 -35.76 -10.95
C LYS A 236 5.54 -34.37 -11.55
N TYR A 237 5.21 -33.34 -10.76
CA TYR A 237 4.81 -32.02 -11.28
C TYR A 237 5.91 -30.95 -11.31
N ILE A 238 7.16 -31.26 -10.94
CA ILE A 238 8.27 -30.29 -10.93
C ILE A 238 8.81 -30.00 -12.36
N THR A 239 8.42 -30.76 -13.38
CA THR A 239 8.97 -30.65 -14.74
C THR A 239 8.24 -29.73 -15.71
N HIS A 240 7.16 -29.03 -15.30
CA HIS A 240 6.35 -28.24 -16.24
C HIS A 240 6.46 -26.71 -16.12
N CYS A 241 7.45 -26.20 -15.39
CA CYS A 241 7.87 -24.81 -15.56
C CYS A 241 8.95 -24.72 -16.64
N ASP A 242 8.61 -25.12 -17.86
CA ASP A 242 9.39 -24.78 -19.04
C ASP A 242 8.44 -24.45 -20.21
N HIS A 243 8.75 -23.34 -20.87
CA HIS A 243 8.09 -22.75 -22.05
C HIS A 243 6.67 -22.19 -21.92
N ARG A 244 6.58 -20.88 -21.65
CA ARG A 244 6.26 -19.84 -22.66
C ARG A 244 6.44 -18.44 -22.10
#